data_AF-A0A7K9BKN1-F1
#
_entry.id   AF-A0A7K9BKN1-F1
#
_cell.length_a   1.000
_cell.length_b   1.000
_cell.length_c   1.000
_cell.angle_alpha   90.00
_cell.angle_beta   90.00
_cell.angle_gamma   90.00
#
_symmetry.space_group_name_H-M   'P 1'
#
loop_
_entity.id
_entity.type
_entity.pdbx_description
1 polymer ?
#
loop_
_entity_poly.entity_id
_entity_poly.type
_entity_poly.pdbx_seq_one_letter_code
_entity_poly.pdbx_strand_id
1 'polypeptide(L)'
;AADSFDYKTFFVKVGLNSKSKDQLTKVFEILDQDKSGFIEEEELKHFLQNFSASARVLTDTETKVFLAAGDSDGDGKIGVEGKTAFIKQ
;
A
#
# COMPACT_ATOMS: atom_id res chain seq x y z
N ALA A 1 -9.56 -10.91 10.55
CA ALA A 1 -9.52 -12.28 10.00
C ALA A 1 -8.71 -12.27 8.71
N ALA A 2 -8.49 -13.42 8.06
CA ALA A 2 -8.12 -13.45 6.64
C ALA A 2 -9.27 -12.81 5.82
N ASP A 3 -8.94 -12.17 4.71
CA ASP A 3 -9.88 -11.49 3.80
C ASP A 3 -10.74 -10.40 4.45
N SER A 4 -10.23 -9.77 5.51
CA SER A 4 -10.90 -8.69 6.24
C SER A 4 -10.13 -7.37 6.23
N PHE A 5 -9.01 -7.31 5.51
CA PHE A 5 -8.23 -6.08 5.37
C PHE A 5 -8.91 -5.14 4.38
N ASP A 6 -9.12 -3.90 4.81
CA ASP A 6 -9.65 -2.82 3.99
C ASP A 6 -8.64 -1.66 4.01
N TYR A 7 -8.00 -1.43 2.87
CA TYR A 7 -6.92 -0.45 2.74
C TYR A 7 -7.42 0.99 3.01
N LYS A 8 -8.64 1.34 2.60
CA LYS A 8 -9.21 2.68 2.81
C LYS A 8 -9.36 2.97 4.29
N THR A 9 -10.01 2.06 5.01
CA THR A 9 -10.21 2.13 6.45
C THR A 9 -8.88 2.13 7.19
N PHE A 10 -7.90 1.36 6.71
CA PHE A 10 -6.55 1.36 7.27
C PHE A 10 -5.92 2.74 7.17
N PHE A 11 -5.86 3.35 5.98
CA PHE A 11 -5.25 4.68 5.78
C PHE A 11 -5.91 5.78 6.59
N VAL A 12 -7.23 5.73 6.76
CA VAL A 12 -7.97 6.62 7.66
C VAL A 12 -7.55 6.39 9.11
N LYS A 13 -7.53 5.13 9.58
CA LYS A 13 -7.21 4.79 10.97
C LYS A 13 -5.78 5.11 11.36
N VAL A 14 -4.82 4.90 10.45
CA VAL A 14 -3.40 5.26 10.70
C VAL A 14 -3.11 6.73 10.40
N GLY A 15 -4.10 7.50 9.94
CA GLY A 15 -3.99 8.93 9.66
C GLY A 15 -3.11 9.25 8.44
N LEU A 16 -2.91 8.30 7.53
CA LEU A 16 -2.15 8.50 6.29
C LEU A 16 -2.92 9.33 5.26
N ASN A 17 -4.26 9.24 5.24
CA ASN A 17 -5.11 9.99 4.29
C ASN A 17 -4.97 11.52 4.39
N SER A 18 -4.57 12.04 5.55
CA SER A 18 -4.42 13.46 5.86
C SER A 18 -2.98 13.95 5.76
N LYS A 19 -2.04 13.08 5.38
CA LYS A 19 -0.62 13.43 5.27
C LYS A 19 -0.29 14.21 3.99
N SER A 20 0.79 14.97 4.06
CA SER A 20 1.33 15.69 2.89
C SER A 20 1.90 14.69 1.86
N LYS A 21 2.07 15.15 0.61
CA LYS A 21 2.70 14.33 -0.43
C LYS A 21 4.08 13.83 -0.01
N ASP A 22 4.89 14.67 0.65
CA ASP A 22 6.24 14.27 1.11
C ASP A 22 6.20 13.15 2.15
N GLN A 23 5.24 13.19 3.09
CA GLN A 23 5.06 12.12 4.07
C GLN A 23 4.59 10.82 3.40
N LEU A 24 3.69 10.92 2.43
CA LEU A 24 3.25 9.76 1.64
C LEU A 24 4.39 9.18 0.78
N THR A 25 5.27 10.03 0.26
CA THR A 25 6.48 9.59 -0.44
C THR A 25 7.41 8.82 0.49
N LYS A 26 7.63 9.28 1.72
CA LYS A 26 8.43 8.53 2.70
C LYS A 26 7.83 7.17 3.05
N VAL A 27 6.50 7.09 3.18
CA VAL A 27 5.83 5.80 3.41
C VAL A 27 6.05 4.87 2.23
N PHE A 28 5.92 5.39 1.01
CA PHE A 28 6.19 4.61 -0.20
C PHE A 28 7.62 4.10 -0.28
N GLU A 29 8.62 4.95 0.03
CA GLU A 29 10.03 4.54 0.09
C GLU A 29 10.32 3.48 1.17
N ILE A 30 9.46 3.33 2.19
CA ILE A 30 9.57 2.26 3.18
C ILE A 30 8.96 0.96 2.64
N LEU A 31 7.92 1.06 1.80
CA LEU A 31 7.22 -0.08 1.22
C LEU A 31 7.97 -0.68 0.03
N ASP A 32 8.56 0.17 -0.80
CA ASP A 32 9.47 -0.17 -1.91
C ASP A 32 10.82 -0.61 -1.33
N GLN A 33 10.93 -1.89 -1.01
CA GLN A 33 12.08 -2.49 -0.33
C GLN A 33 13.27 -2.63 -1.28
N ASP A 34 13.00 -2.95 -2.55
CA ASP A 34 14.03 -3.13 -3.57
C ASP A 34 14.48 -1.82 -4.23
N LYS A 35 13.75 -0.72 -3.97
CA LYS A 35 13.99 0.63 -4.52
C LYS A 35 13.83 0.67 -6.04
N SER A 36 12.94 -0.14 -6.59
CA SER A 36 12.56 -0.12 -8.00
C SER A 36 11.84 1.17 -8.39
N GLY A 37 11.29 1.90 -7.42
CA GLY A 37 10.41 3.05 -7.63
C GLY A 37 8.93 2.68 -7.75
N PHE A 38 8.61 1.40 -7.56
CA PHE A 38 7.27 0.84 -7.62
C PHE A 38 7.02 -0.05 -6.41
N ILE A 39 5.76 -0.20 -5.99
CA ILE A 39 5.39 -1.25 -5.02
C ILE A 39 4.82 -2.42 -5.81
N GLU A 40 5.51 -3.55 -5.72
CA GLU A 40 5.13 -4.79 -6.39
C GLU A 40 4.19 -5.65 -5.53
N GLU A 41 3.53 -6.66 -6.13
CA GLU A 41 2.60 -7.54 -5.42
C GLU A 41 3.25 -8.20 -4.18
N GLU A 42 4.50 -8.66 -4.31
CA GLU A 42 5.24 -9.30 -3.23
C GLU A 42 5.49 -8.32 -2.07
N GLU A 43 5.89 -7.09 -2.34
CA GLU A 43 6.12 -6.07 -1.32
C GLU A 43 4.81 -5.64 -0.66
N LEU A 44 3.74 -5.54 -1.45
CA LEU A 44 2.41 -5.19 -0.98
C LEU A 44 1.83 -6.28 -0.05
N LYS A 45 2.17 -7.56 -0.30
CA LYS A 45 1.78 -8.68 0.56
C LYS A 45 2.32 -8.53 1.99
N HIS A 46 3.50 -7.93 2.12
CA HIS A 46 4.15 -7.62 3.39
C HIS A 46 3.79 -6.24 3.95
N PHE A 47 2.85 -5.50 3.34
CA PHE A 47 2.49 -4.13 3.71
C PHE A 47 2.25 -3.93 5.21
N LEU A 48 1.46 -4.79 5.86
CA LEU A 48 1.15 -4.68 7.28
C LEU A 48 2.40 -4.84 8.18
N GLN A 49 3.38 -5.61 7.74
CA GLN A 49 4.60 -5.89 8.49
C GLN A 49 5.53 -4.67 8.57
N ASN A 50 5.43 -3.74 7.61
CA ASN A 50 6.13 -2.46 7.65
C ASN A 50 5.64 -1.54 8.80
N PHE A 51 4.44 -1.77 9.33
CA PHE A 51 3.90 -1.04 10.49
C PHE A 51 4.10 -1.80 11.80
N SER A 52 4.05 -3.13 11.76
CA SER A 52 4.28 -3.97 12.93
C SER A 52 4.86 -5.32 12.49
N ALA A 53 6.07 -5.64 12.94
CA ALA A 53 6.77 -6.87 12.55
C ALA A 53 6.01 -8.16 12.90
N SER A 54 5.07 -8.11 13.86
CA SER A 54 4.21 -9.26 14.24
C SER A 54 2.89 -9.32 13.47
N ALA A 55 2.64 -8.38 12.56
CA ALA A 55 1.44 -8.40 11.73
C ALA A 55 1.49 -9.57 10.74
N ARG A 56 0.30 -10.06 10.38
CA ARG A 56 0.16 -11.06 9.32
C ARG A 56 0.47 -10.45 7.95
N VAL A 57 0.84 -11.30 7.00
CA VAL A 57 0.83 -10.96 5.58
C VAL A 57 -0.61 -10.82 5.09
N LEU A 58 -0.80 -10.05 4.01
CA LEU A 58 -2.06 -9.99 3.28
C LEU A 58 -2.30 -11.33 2.56
N THR A 59 -3.57 -11.69 2.40
CA THR A 59 -3.96 -12.81 1.52
C THR A 59 -3.83 -12.38 0.06
N ASP A 60 -3.70 -13.33 -0.88
CA ASP A 60 -3.61 -12.99 -2.31
C ASP A 60 -4.84 -12.19 -2.78
N THR A 61 -6.02 -12.46 -2.21
CA THR A 61 -7.24 -11.68 -2.47
C THR A 61 -7.08 -10.24 -2.00
N GLU A 62 -6.62 -10.02 -0.76
CA GLU A 62 -6.41 -8.68 -0.20
C GLU A 62 -5.34 -7.91 -0.96
N THR A 63 -4.23 -8.57 -1.29
CA THR A 63 -3.14 -7.98 -2.07
C THR A 63 -3.63 -7.56 -3.45
N LYS A 64 -4.40 -8.39 -4.16
CA LYS A 64 -4.95 -8.04 -5.48
C LYS A 64 -5.94 -6.89 -5.44
N VAL A 65 -6.83 -6.88 -4.45
CA VAL A 65 -7.78 -5.77 -4.26
C VAL A 65 -7.04 -4.47 -3.96
N PHE A 66 -6.00 -4.55 -3.16
CA PHE A 66 -5.17 -3.40 -2.81
C PHE A 66 -4.35 -2.92 -4.01
N LEU A 67 -3.72 -3.84 -4.75
CA LEU A 67 -2.95 -3.55 -5.96
C LEU A 67 -3.83 -2.87 -7.01
N ALA A 68 -5.00 -3.45 -7.33
CA ALA A 68 -5.92 -2.90 -8.31
C ALA A 68 -6.47 -1.51 -7.93
N ALA A 69 -6.45 -1.16 -6.65
CA ALA A 69 -6.84 0.17 -6.20
C ALA A 69 -5.74 1.23 -6.42
N GLY A 70 -4.47 0.82 -6.47
CA GLY A 70 -3.32 1.72 -6.64
C GLY A 70 -2.67 1.70 -8.02
N ASP A 71 -2.78 0.58 -8.73
CA ASP A 71 -2.35 0.38 -10.11
C ASP A 71 -3.31 1.13 -11.06
N SER A 72 -2.93 2.35 -11.43
CA SER A 72 -3.79 3.24 -12.22
C SER A 72 -3.58 3.08 -13.74
N ASP A 73 -2.45 2.51 -14.14
CA ASP A 73 -2.03 2.30 -15.53
C ASP A 73 -2.09 0.83 -15.96
N GLY A 74 -2.40 -0.10 -15.03
CA GLY A 74 -2.62 -1.51 -15.29
C GLY A 74 -1.33 -2.30 -15.52
N ASP A 75 -0.21 -1.83 -14.97
CA ASP A 75 1.11 -2.42 -15.17
C ASP A 75 1.47 -3.48 -14.12
N GLY A 76 0.56 -3.74 -13.18
CA GLY A 76 0.69 -4.72 -12.12
C GLY A 76 1.49 -4.22 -10.92
N LYS A 77 1.81 -2.93 -10.83
CA LYS A 77 2.56 -2.33 -9.73
C LYS A 77 2.04 -0.93 -9.39
N ILE A 78 2.33 -0.45 -8.19
CA ILE A 78 1.86 0.87 -7.74
C ILE A 78 3.00 1.87 -7.92
N GLY A 79 2.82 2.81 -8.85
CA GLY A 79 3.73 3.92 -9.05
C GLY A 79 3.52 5.12 -8.11
N VAL A 80 4.42 6.10 -8.25
CA VAL A 80 4.41 7.37 -7.50
C VAL A 80 3.15 8.21 -7.72
N GLU A 81 2.51 8.12 -8.89
CA GLU A 81 1.24 8.82 -9.15
C GLU A 81 0.07 8.08 -8.51
N GLY A 82 -0.03 6.76 -8.73
CA GLY A 82 -1.04 5.88 -8.16
C GLY A 82 -1.14 5.97 -6.64
N LYS A 83 0.00 5.97 -5.93
CA LYS A 83 0.04 6.06 -4.45
C LYS A 83 -0.72 7.25 -3.86
N THR A 84 -0.66 8.40 -4.52
CA THR A 84 -1.31 9.60 -3.98
C THR A 84 -2.81 9.61 -4.24
N ALA A 85 -3.25 8.98 -5.32
CA ALA A 85 -4.64 8.92 -5.71
C ALA A 85 -5.46 8.04 -4.75
N PHE A 86 -4.96 6.87 -4.36
CA PHE A 86 -5.75 5.96 -3.52
C PHE A 86 -5.61 6.21 -2.01
N ILE A 87 -4.48 6.77 -1.53
CA ILE A 87 -4.32 7.07 -0.09
C ILE A 87 -5.20 8.25 0.32
N LYS A 88 -5.50 9.17 -0.61
CA LYS A 88 -6.33 10.36 -0.37
C LYS A 88 -7.82 10.19 -0.66
N GLN A 89 -8.26 9.00 -1.05
CA GLN A 89 -9.69 8.69 -1.23
C GLN A 89 -10.44 8.61 0.10
#